data_AF-A0A8J2QSD9-F1
#
_entry.id   AF-A0A8J2QSD9-F1
#
_cell.length_a   1.000
_cell.length_b   1.000
_cell.length_c   1.000
_cell.angle_alpha   90.00
_cell.angle_beta   90.00
_cell.angle_gamma   90.00
#
_symmetry.space_group_name_H-M   'P 1'
#
loop_
_entity.id
_entity.type
_entity.pdbx_description
1 polymer ?
#
loop_
_entity_poly.entity_id
_entity_poly.type
_entity_poly.pdbx_seq_one_letter_code
_entity_poly.pdbx_strand_id
1 'polypeptide(L)'
;MKTSIERCLNDTFMKEYGLSTQVTRFNCHGLSDSKRELDKADIAIAILLLTIVLLNVAGTIYDYKSKENIKDKKYLLCFSLARNWKKLTSYNSNGDGQIEYLKGLNGIRYLGADMQLYCLGIILSVILKKKSLRKPVLASVLLLGIAAIAIHTYVRDLDPILILAPEEIKTLFWTGSTFNETYKMGHANIPSFIIGMMLGYYVYEKRKTRLQVPKNTGLRYLYWALIPLTTAVMFSGEVFYRDAPRDPLLVRVAYAALIKPIFSSLIAILLLGMIFKVESKTHY
;
A
#
# COMPACT_ATOMS: atom_id res chain seq x y z
N MET A 1 -11.87 -42.42 12.04
CA MET A 1 -11.46 -41.01 12.21
C MET A 1 -12.40 -40.04 11.50
N LYS A 2 -12.61 -40.15 10.17
CA LYS A 2 -13.57 -39.31 9.42
C LYS A 2 -14.97 -39.30 10.04
N THR A 3 -15.56 -40.48 10.23
CA THR A 3 -16.90 -40.66 10.81
C THR A 3 -17.00 -40.16 12.25
N SER A 4 -15.93 -40.28 13.04
CA SER A 4 -15.88 -39.76 14.42
C SER A 4 -15.85 -38.23 14.45
N ILE A 5 -15.06 -37.62 13.56
CA ILE A 5 -14.98 -36.16 13.38
C ILE A 5 -16.30 -35.61 12.84
N GLU A 6 -16.88 -36.29 11.86
CA GLU A 6 -18.16 -35.94 11.26
C GLU A 6 -19.28 -36.01 12.28
N ARG A 7 -19.35 -37.06 13.10
CA ARG A 7 -20.33 -37.15 14.18
C ARG A 7 -20.16 -36.04 15.23
N CYS A 8 -18.92 -35.75 15.62
CA CYS A 8 -18.62 -34.66 16.56
C CYS A 8 -19.01 -33.28 16.01
N LEU A 9 -18.68 -33.00 14.73
CA LEU A 9 -19.08 -31.77 14.05
C LEU A 9 -20.59 -31.68 13.91
N ASN A 10 -21.26 -32.78 13.54
CA ASN A 10 -22.70 -32.80 13.35
C ASN A 10 -23.45 -32.54 14.66
N ASP A 11 -23.02 -33.13 15.77
CA ASP A 11 -23.58 -32.86 17.09
C ASP A 11 -23.40 -31.39 17.50
N THR A 12 -22.21 -30.83 17.25
CA THR A 12 -21.90 -29.43 17.59
C THR A 12 -22.76 -28.47 16.76
N PHE A 13 -22.82 -28.67 15.44
CA PHE A 13 -23.54 -27.80 14.52
C PHE A 13 -25.06 -27.93 14.63
N MET A 14 -25.59 -29.12 14.91
CA MET A 14 -27.01 -29.26 15.21
C MET A 14 -27.39 -28.51 16.48
N LYS A 15 -26.54 -28.55 17.50
CA LYS A 15 -26.82 -27.88 18.78
C LYS A 15 -26.70 -26.35 18.69
N GLU A 16 -25.69 -25.83 18.00
CA GLU A 16 -25.49 -24.37 17.88
C GLU A 16 -26.34 -23.72 16.78
N TYR A 17 -26.56 -24.40 15.65
CA TYR A 17 -27.11 -23.78 14.44
C TYR A 17 -28.31 -24.53 13.84
N GLY A 18 -28.67 -25.71 14.35
CA GLY A 18 -29.75 -26.52 13.77
C GLY A 18 -29.43 -27.09 12.39
N LEU A 19 -28.14 -27.23 12.04
CA LEU A 19 -27.69 -27.64 10.71
C LEU A 19 -26.97 -29.00 10.73
N SER A 20 -27.31 -29.85 9.76
CA SER A 20 -26.59 -31.10 9.51
C SER A 20 -25.36 -30.84 8.64
N THR A 21 -24.20 -31.33 9.05
CA THR A 21 -22.92 -31.14 8.34
C THR A 21 -22.39 -32.47 7.83
N GLN A 22 -21.73 -32.44 6.66
CA GLN A 22 -21.09 -33.59 6.05
C GLN A 22 -19.62 -33.28 5.79
N VAL A 23 -18.72 -34.16 6.24
CA VAL A 23 -17.27 -33.96 6.08
C VAL A 23 -16.84 -34.46 4.71
N THR A 24 -16.58 -33.55 3.77
CA THR A 24 -16.09 -33.89 2.42
C THR A 24 -14.61 -34.24 2.42
N ARG A 25 -13.75 -33.43 3.07
CA ARG A 25 -12.32 -33.69 3.25
C ARG A 25 -11.84 -33.20 4.62
N PHE A 26 -10.93 -33.94 5.26
CA PHE A 26 -10.23 -33.49 6.45
C PHE A 26 -8.73 -33.77 6.28
N ASN A 27 -7.91 -32.73 6.46
CA ASN A 27 -6.45 -32.84 6.44
C ASN A 27 -5.93 -32.63 7.86
N CYS A 28 -5.21 -33.61 8.39
CA CYS A 28 -4.49 -33.47 9.65
C CYS A 28 -3.06 -33.00 9.33
N HIS A 29 -2.78 -31.71 9.49
CA HIS A 29 -1.41 -31.22 9.43
C HIS A 29 -0.73 -31.41 10.79
N GLY A 30 0.40 -32.12 10.82
CA GLY A 30 1.27 -32.12 11.99
C GLY A 30 1.90 -30.73 12.17
N LEU A 31 2.15 -30.31 13.42
CA LEU A 31 2.83 -29.06 13.74
C LEU A 31 4.24 -28.92 13.09
N SER A 32 4.80 -30.04 12.59
CA SER A 32 6.05 -30.14 11.82
C SER A 32 5.91 -29.76 10.34
N ASP A 33 4.70 -29.83 9.74
CA ASP A 33 4.47 -29.54 8.31
C ASP A 33 4.33 -28.04 8.02
N SER A 34 4.61 -27.17 9.00
CA SER A 34 4.64 -25.71 8.82
C SER A 34 5.86 -25.22 8.02
N LYS A 35 6.67 -26.10 7.45
CA LYS A 35 7.56 -25.69 6.34
C LYS A 35 6.65 -25.50 5.14
N ARG A 36 6.23 -24.24 4.93
CA ARG A 36 5.49 -23.80 3.75
C ARG A 36 6.27 -24.27 2.52
N GLU A 37 5.84 -25.37 1.90
CA GLU A 37 6.46 -25.87 0.69
C GLU A 37 6.27 -24.82 -0.39
N LEU A 38 7.33 -24.54 -1.18
CA LEU A 38 7.23 -23.61 -2.30
C LEU A 38 6.17 -24.13 -3.25
N ASP A 39 5.08 -23.39 -3.42
CA ASP A 39 4.08 -23.75 -4.41
C ASP A 39 4.58 -23.39 -5.83
N LYS A 40 3.93 -23.94 -6.87
CA LYS A 40 4.32 -23.65 -8.26
C LYS A 40 4.16 -22.17 -8.62
N ALA A 41 3.25 -21.46 -7.94
CA ALA A 41 3.04 -20.03 -8.15
C ALA A 41 4.17 -19.21 -7.50
N ASP A 42 4.66 -19.59 -6.33
CA ASP A 42 5.82 -19.01 -5.64
C ASP A 42 7.06 -19.10 -6.54
N ILE A 43 7.29 -20.27 -7.16
CA ILE A 43 8.37 -20.48 -8.13
C ILE A 43 8.18 -19.62 -9.37
N ALA A 44 6.97 -19.58 -9.94
CA ALA A 44 6.67 -18.76 -11.13
C ALA A 44 6.89 -17.26 -10.87
N ILE A 45 6.44 -16.76 -9.71
CA ILE A 45 6.62 -15.39 -9.27
C ILE A 45 8.11 -15.10 -9.04
N ALA A 46 8.84 -16.02 -8.39
CA ALA A 46 10.27 -15.85 -8.16
C ALA A 46 11.05 -15.77 -9.48
N ILE A 47 10.73 -16.61 -10.46
CA ILE A 47 11.32 -16.57 -11.81
C ILE A 47 11.00 -15.23 -12.47
N LEU A 48 9.74 -14.80 -12.48
CA LEU A 48 9.32 -13.54 -13.08
C LEU A 48 10.07 -12.34 -12.48
N LEU A 49 10.14 -12.26 -11.14
CA LEU A 49 10.84 -11.20 -10.42
C LEU A 49 12.33 -11.22 -10.73
N LEU A 50 12.95 -12.41 -10.75
CA LEU A 50 14.37 -12.57 -11.05
C LEU A 50 14.67 -12.14 -12.50
N THR A 51 13.82 -12.50 -13.47
CA THR A 51 13.95 -12.03 -14.85
C THR A 51 13.85 -10.51 -14.95
N ILE A 52 12.89 -9.88 -14.26
CA ILE A 52 12.76 -8.41 -14.23
C ILE A 52 14.02 -7.76 -13.64
N VAL A 53 14.54 -8.30 -12.54
CA VAL A 53 15.77 -7.78 -11.91
C VAL A 53 16.96 -7.93 -12.86
N LEU A 54 17.13 -9.09 -13.48
CA LEU A 54 18.22 -9.33 -14.43
C LEU A 54 18.15 -8.39 -15.65
N LEU A 55 16.97 -8.17 -16.20
CA LEU A 55 16.77 -7.21 -17.29
C LEU A 55 17.13 -5.77 -16.86
N ASN A 56 16.73 -5.36 -15.66
CA ASN A 56 17.06 -4.03 -15.14
C ASN A 56 18.57 -3.85 -14.89
N VAL A 57 19.23 -4.87 -14.35
CA VAL A 57 20.68 -4.87 -14.13
C VAL A 57 21.41 -4.83 -15.47
N ALA A 58 21.05 -5.71 -16.41
CA ALA A 58 21.65 -5.76 -17.74
C ALA A 58 21.46 -4.44 -18.52
N GLY A 59 20.25 -3.87 -18.49
CA GLY A 59 19.95 -2.58 -19.12
C GLY A 59 20.73 -1.42 -18.50
N THR A 60 20.90 -1.41 -17.17
CA THR A 60 21.66 -0.38 -16.45
C THR A 60 23.16 -0.48 -16.71
N ILE A 61 23.72 -1.70 -16.73
CA ILE A 61 25.13 -1.94 -17.10
C ILE A 61 25.39 -1.53 -18.55
N TYR A 62 24.49 -1.90 -19.46
CA TYR A 62 24.58 -1.53 -20.88
C TYR A 62 24.57 -0.02 -21.05
N ASP A 63 23.65 0.68 -20.38
CA ASP A 63 23.57 2.15 -20.42
C ASP A 63 24.82 2.83 -19.84
N TYR A 64 25.38 2.31 -18.75
CA TYR A 64 26.62 2.83 -18.19
C TYR A 64 27.82 2.68 -19.14
N LYS A 65 27.94 1.52 -19.80
CA LYS A 65 29.02 1.23 -20.75
C LYS A 65 28.85 1.93 -22.11
N SER A 66 27.61 2.20 -22.52
CA SER A 66 27.25 2.73 -23.84
C SER A 66 26.95 4.24 -23.81
N LYS A 67 27.67 5.01 -22.99
CA LYS A 67 27.50 6.47 -22.93
C LYS A 67 27.89 7.20 -24.23
N GLU A 68 28.73 6.60 -25.09
CA GLU A 68 29.22 7.23 -26.34
C GLU A 68 28.62 6.66 -27.64
N ASN A 69 28.05 5.44 -27.66
CA ASN A 69 27.52 4.79 -28.88
C ASN A 69 26.07 4.32 -28.71
N ILE A 70 25.14 5.27 -28.66
CA ILE A 70 23.72 5.10 -28.28
C ILE A 70 22.86 4.41 -29.36
N LYS A 71 23.37 4.16 -30.56
CA LYS A 71 22.55 3.75 -31.72
C LYS A 71 22.16 2.27 -31.76
N ASP A 72 22.92 1.37 -31.14
CA ASP A 72 22.87 -0.03 -31.57
C ASP A 72 21.78 -0.89 -30.90
N LYS A 73 21.29 -0.59 -29.68
CA LYS A 73 20.26 -1.43 -29.01
C LYS A 73 19.29 -0.63 -28.12
N LYS A 74 18.34 0.09 -28.75
CA LYS A 74 17.29 0.85 -28.06
C LYS A 74 16.45 0.02 -27.07
N TYR A 75 16.23 -1.28 -27.35
CA TYR A 75 15.41 -2.16 -26.51
C TYR A 75 16.01 -2.45 -25.13
N LEU A 76 17.35 -2.56 -25.03
CA LEU A 76 18.03 -2.78 -23.74
C LEU A 76 18.02 -1.51 -22.87
N LEU A 77 18.03 -0.34 -23.50
CA LEU A 77 17.91 0.95 -22.80
C LEU A 77 16.54 1.12 -22.15
N CYS A 78 15.50 0.43 -22.62
CA CYS A 78 14.17 0.43 -21.99
C CYS A 78 14.15 -0.21 -20.60
N PHE A 79 15.21 -0.95 -20.22
CA PHE A 79 15.35 -1.56 -18.90
C PHE A 79 16.43 -0.85 -18.05
N SER A 80 17.04 0.24 -18.53
CA SER A 80 17.97 1.03 -17.71
C SER A 80 17.21 1.76 -16.61
N LEU A 81 17.54 1.46 -15.34
CA LEU A 81 16.95 2.12 -14.19
C LEU A 81 17.29 3.61 -14.17
N ALA A 82 18.52 4.00 -14.50
CA ALA A 82 18.95 5.40 -14.45
C ALA A 82 18.21 6.29 -15.46
N ARG A 83 18.01 5.80 -16.70
CA ARG A 83 17.24 6.52 -17.73
C ARG A 83 15.75 6.49 -17.47
N ASN A 84 15.22 5.34 -17.08
CA ASN A 84 13.81 5.22 -16.74
C ASN A 84 13.46 6.08 -15.54
N TRP A 85 14.32 6.12 -14.52
CA TRP A 85 14.16 7.00 -13.37
C TRP A 85 14.11 8.47 -13.80
N LYS A 86 15.07 8.92 -14.62
CA LYS A 86 15.05 10.28 -15.16
C LYS A 86 13.77 10.60 -15.93
N LYS A 87 13.21 9.66 -16.71
CA LYS A 87 11.93 9.84 -17.43
C LYS A 87 10.70 9.81 -16.50
N LEU A 88 10.75 8.99 -15.45
CA LEU A 88 9.67 8.87 -14.47
C LEU A 88 9.59 10.09 -13.57
N THR A 89 10.74 10.68 -13.23
CA THR A 89 10.85 11.89 -12.38
C THR A 89 11.04 13.17 -13.18
N SER A 90 11.19 13.13 -14.52
CA SER A 90 11.31 14.34 -15.33
C SER A 90 9.97 15.06 -15.36
N TYR A 91 10.02 16.33 -14.96
CA TYR A 91 8.97 17.30 -15.21
C TYR A 91 8.99 17.65 -16.71
N ASN A 92 7.99 17.17 -17.47
CA ASN A 92 7.83 17.57 -18.86
C ASN A 92 7.20 18.96 -18.88
N SER A 93 8.02 20.00 -18.94
CA SER A 93 7.57 21.39 -19.10
C SER A 93 7.35 21.78 -20.57
N ASN A 94 7.95 21.06 -21.51
CA ASN A 94 7.98 21.46 -22.92
C ASN A 94 7.07 20.57 -23.75
N GLY A 95 6.00 21.17 -24.24
CA GLY A 95 4.99 20.54 -25.07
C GLY A 95 5.56 20.19 -26.44
N ASP A 96 5.94 18.93 -26.63
CA ASP A 96 5.92 18.35 -27.97
C ASP A 96 4.46 17.98 -28.27
N GLY A 97 3.82 18.82 -29.11
CA GLY A 97 2.42 18.71 -29.50
C GLY A 97 2.04 17.41 -30.25
N GLN A 98 2.95 16.45 -30.39
CA GLN A 98 2.75 15.27 -31.23
C GLN A 98 1.97 14.13 -30.58
N ILE A 99 1.70 14.17 -29.27
CA ILE A 99 1.00 13.05 -28.61
C ILE A 99 -0.03 13.55 -27.59
N GLU A 100 -1.01 14.30 -28.09
CA GLU A 100 -2.15 14.74 -27.29
C GLU A 100 -3.08 13.57 -26.88
N TYR A 101 -3.14 12.50 -27.66
CA TYR A 101 -4.03 11.36 -27.41
C TYR A 101 -3.57 10.42 -26.27
N LEU A 102 -2.26 10.38 -25.95
CA LEU A 102 -1.71 9.53 -24.87
C LEU A 102 -1.55 10.28 -23.54
N LYS A 103 -2.10 11.50 -23.42
CA LYS A 103 -2.00 12.33 -22.20
C LYS A 103 -2.48 11.59 -20.94
N GLY A 104 -3.54 10.77 -21.05
CA GLY A 104 -4.07 9.96 -19.96
C GLY A 104 -3.14 8.82 -19.49
N LEU A 105 -2.29 8.30 -20.38
CA LEU A 105 -1.32 7.24 -20.02
C LEU A 105 -0.19 7.76 -19.11
N ASN A 106 -0.02 9.06 -18.94
CA ASN A 106 0.92 9.59 -17.95
C ASN A 106 0.50 9.25 -16.50
N GLY A 107 -0.78 8.93 -16.26
CA GLY A 107 -1.23 8.37 -14.99
C GLY A 107 -0.61 7.00 -14.69
N ILE A 108 -0.28 6.20 -15.71
CA ILE A 108 0.34 4.87 -15.57
C ILE A 108 1.69 4.94 -14.87
N ARG A 109 2.38 6.10 -14.88
CA ARG A 109 3.61 6.30 -14.12
C ARG A 109 3.43 6.05 -12.61
N TYR A 110 2.20 6.17 -12.10
CA TYR A 110 1.84 5.77 -10.74
C TYR A 110 2.12 4.28 -10.48
N LEU A 111 1.95 3.39 -11.47
CA LEU A 111 2.33 1.96 -11.33
C LEU A 111 3.84 1.79 -11.10
N GLY A 112 4.66 2.67 -11.67
CA GLY A 112 6.10 2.69 -11.43
C GLY A 112 6.44 3.09 -9.99
N ALA A 113 5.65 3.97 -9.39
CA ALA A 113 5.77 4.32 -7.98
C ALA A 113 5.30 3.19 -7.06
N ASP A 114 4.21 2.50 -7.42
CA ASP A 114 3.75 1.31 -6.69
C ASP A 114 4.79 0.18 -6.72
N MET A 115 5.47 -0.02 -7.85
CA MET A 115 6.57 -0.98 -7.94
C MET A 115 7.73 -0.63 -6.99
N GLN A 116 8.03 0.66 -6.78
CA GLN A 116 9.06 1.08 -5.81
C GLN A 116 8.67 0.70 -4.38
N LEU A 117 7.40 0.90 -4.01
CA LEU A 117 6.86 0.48 -2.71
C LEU A 117 6.87 -1.04 -2.56
N TYR A 118 6.57 -1.78 -3.63
CA TYR A 118 6.66 -3.23 -3.63
C TYR A 118 8.10 -3.72 -3.37
N CYS A 119 9.09 -3.16 -4.06
CA CYS A 119 10.50 -3.44 -3.80
C CYS A 119 10.91 -3.12 -2.36
N LEU A 120 10.48 -1.96 -1.84
CA LEU A 120 10.69 -1.59 -0.44
C LEU A 120 10.06 -2.61 0.52
N GLY A 121 8.86 -3.11 0.21
CA GLY A 121 8.16 -4.15 0.95
C GLY A 121 8.94 -5.46 1.05
N ILE A 122 9.55 -5.92 -0.05
CA ILE A 122 10.37 -7.14 -0.06
C ILE A 122 11.61 -6.94 0.81
N ILE A 123 12.33 -5.83 0.64
CA ILE A 123 13.53 -5.51 1.42
C ILE A 123 13.20 -5.48 2.91
N LEU A 124 12.13 -4.77 3.29
CA LEU A 124 11.67 -4.71 4.67
C LEU A 124 11.26 -6.10 5.16
N SER A 125 10.55 -6.90 4.35
CA SER A 125 10.16 -8.27 4.75
C SER A 125 11.36 -9.16 5.08
N VAL A 126 12.49 -8.98 4.40
CA VAL A 126 13.75 -9.69 4.70
C VAL A 126 14.38 -9.18 6.01
N ILE A 127 14.49 -7.86 6.19
CA ILE A 127 15.06 -7.24 7.42
C ILE A 127 14.21 -7.60 8.65
N LEU A 128 12.88 -7.59 8.49
CA LEU A 128 11.89 -7.80 9.55
C LEU A 128 11.66 -9.28 9.90
N LYS A 129 12.45 -10.20 9.33
CA LYS A 129 12.56 -11.60 9.80
C LYS A 129 12.90 -11.64 11.28
N LYS A 130 13.81 -10.77 11.74
CA LYS A 130 14.14 -10.64 13.16
C LYS A 130 13.03 -9.85 13.87
N LYS A 131 12.29 -10.51 14.76
CA LYS A 131 11.15 -9.91 15.48
C LYS A 131 11.48 -8.62 16.22
N SER A 132 12.66 -8.55 16.85
CA SER A 132 13.09 -7.37 17.60
C SER A 132 13.22 -6.11 16.72
N LEU A 133 13.37 -6.27 15.41
CA LEU A 133 13.53 -5.16 14.46
C LEU A 133 12.20 -4.64 13.91
N ARG A 134 11.09 -5.39 14.05
CA ARG A 134 9.79 -5.06 13.43
C ARG A 134 9.30 -3.67 13.79
N LYS A 135 9.08 -3.44 15.09
CA LYS A 135 8.57 -2.16 15.60
C LYS A 135 9.51 -0.99 15.31
N PRO A 136 10.82 -1.03 15.68
CA PRO A 136 11.70 0.12 15.49
C PRO A 136 11.89 0.45 14.00
N VAL A 137 12.12 -0.55 13.13
CA VAL A 137 12.35 -0.28 11.70
C VAL A 137 11.09 0.27 11.05
N LEU A 138 9.91 -0.33 11.29
CA LEU A 138 8.66 0.18 10.72
C LEU A 138 8.33 1.59 11.23
N ALA A 139 8.53 1.86 12.52
CA ALA A 139 8.32 3.20 13.08
C ALA A 139 9.29 4.22 12.46
N SER A 140 10.57 3.88 12.32
CA SER A 140 11.56 4.77 11.68
C SER A 140 11.20 5.08 10.24
N VAL A 141 10.85 4.07 9.43
CA VAL A 141 10.49 4.31 8.01
C VAL A 141 9.19 5.09 7.89
N LEU A 142 8.22 4.88 8.79
CA LEU A 142 6.99 5.68 8.85
C LEU A 142 7.31 7.16 9.12
N LEU A 143 8.12 7.44 10.15
CA LEU A 143 8.52 8.80 10.52
C LEU A 143 9.31 9.47 9.41
N LEU A 144 10.26 8.75 8.79
CA LEU A 144 11.02 9.25 7.65
C LEU A 144 10.11 9.54 6.44
N GLY A 145 9.10 8.70 6.19
CA GLY A 145 8.13 8.93 5.12
C GLY A 145 7.27 10.18 5.36
N ILE A 146 6.78 10.37 6.59
CA ILE A 146 6.01 11.57 6.96
C ILE A 146 6.90 12.82 6.84
N ALA A 147 8.14 12.76 7.35
CA ALA A 147 9.10 13.85 7.23
C ALA A 147 9.44 14.16 5.77
N ALA A 148 9.61 13.14 4.92
CA ALA A 148 9.86 13.33 3.50
C ALA A 148 8.71 14.09 2.81
N ILE A 149 7.44 13.76 3.11
CA ILE A 149 6.29 14.50 2.60
C ILE A 149 6.31 15.93 3.11
N ALA A 150 6.49 16.14 4.42
CA ALA A 150 6.49 17.47 5.02
C ALA A 150 7.58 18.37 4.42
N ILE A 151 8.81 17.86 4.31
CA ILE A 151 9.94 18.58 3.72
C ILE A 151 9.67 18.86 2.24
N HIS A 152 9.16 17.88 1.49
CA HIS A 152 8.87 18.05 0.07
C HIS A 152 7.80 19.13 -0.16
N THR A 153 6.68 19.07 0.57
CA THR A 153 5.62 20.07 0.52
C THR A 153 6.12 21.46 0.93
N TYR A 154 7.00 21.54 1.92
CA TYR A 154 7.58 22.81 2.38
C TYR A 154 8.51 23.44 1.33
N VAL A 155 9.47 22.67 0.81
CA VAL A 155 10.46 23.15 -0.15
C VAL A 155 9.82 23.52 -1.50
N ARG A 156 8.77 22.81 -1.89
CA ARG A 156 8.10 22.96 -3.19
C ARG A 156 6.85 23.85 -3.12
N ASP A 157 6.53 24.41 -1.96
CA ASP A 157 5.34 25.24 -1.71
C ASP A 157 4.05 24.63 -2.26
N LEU A 158 3.86 23.32 -2.07
CA LEU A 158 2.74 22.57 -2.65
C LEU A 158 1.43 22.79 -1.89
N ASP A 159 0.32 22.53 -2.57
CA ASP A 159 -1.00 22.51 -1.94
C ASP A 159 -1.21 21.22 -1.13
N PRO A 160 -1.99 21.30 -0.04
CA PRO A 160 -2.14 20.18 0.90
C PRO A 160 -2.95 19.02 0.33
N ILE A 161 -3.78 19.31 -0.67
CA ILE A 161 -4.61 18.36 -1.39
C ILE A 161 -4.59 18.70 -2.87
N LEU A 162 -5.01 17.74 -3.69
CA LEU A 162 -5.28 17.98 -5.09
C LEU A 162 -6.52 18.86 -5.25
N ILE A 163 -6.33 20.16 -5.45
CA ILE A 163 -7.42 21.07 -5.81
C ILE A 163 -7.77 20.82 -7.28
N LEU A 164 -9.05 20.55 -7.55
CA LEU A 164 -9.57 20.23 -8.87
C LEU A 164 -10.44 21.40 -9.35
N ALA A 165 -9.79 22.47 -9.81
CA ALA A 165 -10.50 23.59 -10.44
C ALA A 165 -10.92 23.21 -11.87
N PRO A 166 -12.12 23.59 -12.35
CA PRO A 166 -12.60 23.27 -13.69
C PRO A 166 -11.64 23.66 -14.82
N GLU A 167 -10.88 24.75 -14.65
CA GLU A 167 -9.86 25.19 -15.61
C GLU A 167 -8.61 24.29 -15.60
N GLU A 168 -8.23 23.76 -14.43
CA GLU A 168 -7.01 22.98 -14.23
C GLU A 168 -7.17 21.49 -14.52
N ILE A 169 -8.39 20.94 -14.53
CA ILE A 169 -8.65 19.52 -14.81
C ILE A 169 -8.03 19.08 -16.16
N LYS A 170 -8.03 19.97 -17.16
CA LYS A 170 -7.48 19.69 -18.50
C LYS A 170 -5.96 19.55 -18.50
N THR A 171 -5.27 20.19 -17.56
CA THR A 171 -3.81 20.25 -17.48
C THR A 171 -3.25 19.49 -16.27
N LEU A 172 -4.11 19.05 -15.34
CA LEU A 172 -3.82 18.37 -14.08
C LEU A 172 -2.78 17.26 -14.18
N PHE A 173 -2.97 16.34 -15.14
CA PHE A 173 -2.10 15.18 -15.33
C PHE A 173 -0.70 15.55 -15.85
N TRP A 174 -0.52 16.79 -16.31
CA TRP A 174 0.67 17.27 -17.02
C TRP A 174 1.40 18.36 -16.21
N THR A 175 0.75 19.48 -15.91
CA THR A 175 1.36 20.66 -15.26
C THR A 175 1.05 20.78 -13.78
N GLY A 176 0.08 20.04 -13.25
CA GLY A 176 -0.29 20.09 -11.84
C GLY A 176 0.87 19.62 -10.95
N SER A 177 1.59 20.56 -10.33
CA SER A 177 2.73 20.29 -9.45
C SER A 177 2.31 19.38 -8.30
N THR A 178 1.21 19.72 -7.60
CA THR A 178 0.66 18.91 -6.50
C THR A 178 0.28 17.49 -6.93
N PHE A 179 -0.33 17.30 -8.10
CA PHE A 179 -0.66 15.96 -8.60
C PHE A 179 0.59 15.12 -8.89
N ASN A 180 1.53 15.70 -9.63
CA ASN A 180 2.74 15.02 -10.05
C ASN A 180 3.67 14.69 -8.87
N GLU A 181 3.73 15.57 -7.88
CA GLU A 181 4.68 15.49 -6.78
C GLU A 181 4.10 14.78 -5.54
N THR A 182 2.82 14.97 -5.25
CA THR A 182 2.19 14.41 -4.04
C THR A 182 1.45 13.10 -4.31
N TYR A 183 0.92 12.89 -5.52
CA TYR A 183 0.11 11.70 -5.83
C TYR A 183 0.86 10.66 -6.66
N LYS A 184 1.70 11.08 -7.63
CA LYS A 184 2.45 10.12 -8.46
C LYS A 184 3.75 9.58 -7.83
N MET A 185 4.35 10.29 -6.87
CA MET A 185 5.68 9.91 -6.38
C MET A 185 5.63 8.81 -5.31
N GLY A 186 6.51 7.81 -5.41
CA GLY A 186 6.54 6.66 -4.50
C GLY A 186 6.80 7.05 -3.04
N HIS A 187 7.69 8.02 -2.79
CA HIS A 187 7.99 8.47 -1.43
C HIS A 187 6.79 9.12 -0.73
N ALA A 188 5.89 9.76 -1.49
CA ALA A 188 4.68 10.39 -0.97
C ALA A 188 3.59 9.40 -0.55
N ASN A 189 3.81 8.10 -0.79
CA ASN A 189 2.91 7.00 -0.44
C ASN A 189 3.54 6.00 0.54
N ILE A 190 4.79 6.21 0.97
CA ILE A 190 5.49 5.36 1.96
C ILE A 190 4.70 5.23 3.27
N PRO A 191 4.19 6.30 3.92
CA PRO A 191 3.52 6.16 5.21
C PRO A 191 2.33 5.20 5.20
N SER A 192 1.45 5.33 4.21
CA SER A 192 0.29 4.45 4.02
C SER A 192 0.71 3.00 3.79
N PHE A 193 1.74 2.78 2.98
CA PHE A 193 2.30 1.45 2.73
C PHE A 193 2.84 0.81 4.02
N ILE A 194 3.61 1.56 4.82
CA ILE A 194 4.16 1.07 6.09
C ILE A 194 3.06 0.75 7.11
N ILE A 195 1.99 1.55 7.18
CA ILE A 195 0.83 1.27 8.05
C ILE A 195 0.17 -0.06 7.65
N GLY A 196 -0.01 -0.31 6.36
CA GLY A 196 -0.51 -1.60 5.86
C GLY A 196 0.39 -2.78 6.27
N MET A 197 1.71 -2.62 6.16
CA MET A 197 2.66 -3.64 6.62
C MET A 197 2.61 -3.85 8.15
N MET A 198 2.51 -2.78 8.94
CA MET A 198 2.35 -2.86 10.40
C MET A 198 1.11 -3.69 10.76
N LEU A 199 -0.02 -3.43 10.10
CA LEU A 199 -1.25 -4.22 10.25
C LEU A 199 -1.00 -5.70 9.90
N GLY A 200 -0.37 -5.98 8.76
CA GLY A 200 -0.07 -7.34 8.33
C GLY A 200 0.76 -8.14 9.34
N TYR A 201 1.84 -7.55 9.87
CA TYR A 201 2.65 -8.16 10.91
C TYR A 201 1.90 -8.34 12.23
N TYR A 202 1.09 -7.35 12.62
CA TYR A 202 0.26 -7.44 13.82
C TYR A 202 -0.74 -8.60 13.73
N VAL A 203 -1.45 -8.71 12.61
CA VAL A 203 -2.39 -9.80 12.34
C VAL A 203 -1.68 -11.15 12.36
N TYR A 204 -0.50 -11.27 11.72
CA TYR A 204 0.29 -12.50 11.71
C TYR A 204 0.67 -12.96 13.12
N GLU A 205 1.10 -12.04 14.00
CA GLU A 205 1.44 -12.36 15.38
C GLU A 205 0.22 -12.75 16.21
N LYS A 206 -0.90 -12.02 16.08
CA LYS A 206 -2.12 -12.25 16.87
C LYS A 206 -2.95 -13.45 16.42
N ARG A 207 -2.86 -13.84 15.14
CA ARG A 207 -3.45 -15.10 14.66
C ARG A 207 -2.79 -16.30 15.32
N LYS A 208 -1.49 -16.23 15.63
CA LYS A 208 -0.77 -17.30 16.34
C LYS A 208 -1.23 -17.45 17.80
N THR A 209 -1.70 -16.38 18.44
CA THR A 209 -2.11 -16.38 19.85
C THR A 209 -3.61 -16.54 20.07
N ARG A 210 -4.41 -16.80 19.02
CA ARG A 210 -5.89 -16.85 19.06
C ARG A 210 -6.51 -15.69 19.87
N LEU A 211 -6.14 -14.45 19.54
CA LEU A 211 -6.67 -13.27 20.22
C LEU A 211 -8.20 -13.28 20.17
N GLN A 212 -8.83 -13.40 21.34
CA GLN A 212 -10.27 -13.23 21.50
C GLN A 212 -10.54 -11.75 21.79
N VAL A 213 -11.37 -11.11 20.96
CA VAL A 213 -11.75 -9.72 21.16
C VAL A 213 -12.85 -9.67 22.23
N PRO A 214 -12.72 -8.82 23.27
CA PRO A 214 -13.75 -8.68 24.27
C PRO A 214 -15.05 -8.20 23.62
N LYS A 215 -16.15 -8.90 23.90
CA LYS A 215 -17.47 -8.59 23.34
C LYS A 215 -18.16 -7.53 24.19
N ASN A 216 -17.70 -6.30 24.05
CA ASN A 216 -18.27 -5.12 24.71
C ASN A 216 -19.14 -4.33 23.72
N THR A 217 -20.36 -3.98 24.11
CA THR A 217 -21.27 -3.13 23.33
C THR A 217 -20.66 -1.76 23.03
N GLY A 218 -19.93 -1.15 23.98
CA GLY A 218 -19.22 0.11 23.76
C GLY A 218 -18.12 0.02 22.69
N LEU A 219 -17.41 -1.11 22.65
CA LEU A 219 -16.39 -1.37 21.63
C LEU A 219 -17.00 -1.49 20.23
N ARG A 220 -18.21 -2.05 20.12
CA ARG A 220 -18.94 -2.15 18.84
C ARG A 220 -19.37 -0.79 18.32
N TYR A 221 -19.91 0.07 19.19
CA TYR A 221 -20.25 1.44 18.79
C TYR A 221 -19.01 2.22 18.37
N LEU A 222 -17.90 2.13 19.12
CA LEU A 222 -16.64 2.77 18.75
C LEU A 222 -16.11 2.25 17.41
N TYR A 223 -16.22 0.95 17.14
CA TYR A 223 -15.81 0.35 15.89
C TYR A 223 -16.64 0.86 14.70
N TRP A 224 -17.97 0.91 14.83
CA TRP A 224 -18.83 1.46 13.78
C TRP A 224 -18.67 2.96 13.59
N ALA A 225 -18.33 3.71 14.64
CA ALA A 225 -18.00 5.13 14.55
C ALA A 225 -16.74 5.42 13.70
N LEU A 226 -15.88 4.42 13.45
CA LEU A 226 -14.73 4.57 12.56
C LEU A 226 -15.15 4.84 11.11
N ILE A 227 -16.31 4.36 10.66
CA ILE A 227 -16.80 4.61 9.29
C ILE A 227 -17.12 6.10 9.08
N PRO A 228 -18.04 6.73 9.84
CA PRO A 228 -18.31 8.16 9.67
C PRO A 228 -17.08 9.01 9.97
N LEU A 229 -16.20 8.59 10.89
CA LEU A 229 -14.92 9.28 11.12
C LEU A 229 -14.01 9.21 9.90
N THR A 230 -13.90 8.05 9.24
CA THR A 230 -13.10 7.89 8.01
C THR A 230 -13.67 8.74 6.88
N THR A 231 -15.00 8.79 6.75
CA THR A 231 -15.69 9.66 5.80
C THR A 231 -15.43 11.14 6.11
N ALA A 232 -15.51 11.55 7.38
CA ALA A 232 -15.22 12.92 7.79
C ALA A 232 -13.77 13.32 7.48
N VAL A 233 -12.80 12.43 7.73
CA VAL A 233 -11.40 12.65 7.37
C VAL A 233 -11.23 12.77 5.85
N MET A 234 -11.92 11.95 5.06
CA MET A 234 -11.89 12.04 3.60
C MET A 234 -12.38 13.40 3.09
N PHE A 235 -13.43 13.96 3.71
CA PHE A 235 -13.99 15.26 3.35
C PHE A 235 -13.32 16.45 4.03
N SER A 236 -12.45 16.23 5.03
CA SER A 236 -11.80 17.33 5.75
C SER A 236 -10.94 18.26 4.87
N GLY A 237 -10.58 17.81 3.66
CA GLY A 237 -9.84 18.62 2.69
C GLY A 237 -10.68 19.70 2.02
N GLU A 238 -12.01 19.64 2.11
CA GLU A 238 -12.92 20.64 1.54
C GLU A 238 -12.62 22.07 2.04
N VAL A 239 -12.07 22.19 3.26
CA VAL A 239 -11.64 23.49 3.81
C VAL A 239 -10.66 24.24 2.90
N PHE A 240 -9.88 23.54 2.08
CA PHE A 240 -8.92 24.14 1.15
C PHE A 240 -9.53 24.53 -0.22
N TYR A 241 -10.81 24.23 -0.45
CA TYR A 241 -11.57 24.67 -1.65
C TYR A 241 -12.33 25.98 -1.45
N ARG A 242 -12.30 26.56 -0.25
CA ARG A 242 -12.97 27.83 0.04
C ARG A 242 -12.40 28.96 -0.82
N ASP A 243 -13.25 29.92 -1.19
CA ASP A 243 -12.83 31.20 -1.76
C ASP A 243 -12.14 32.07 -0.69
N ALA A 244 -10.90 31.73 -0.37
CA ALA A 244 -10.04 32.45 0.54
C ALA A 244 -8.58 32.40 0.06
N PRO A 245 -7.72 33.32 0.54
CA PRO A 245 -6.28 33.22 0.30
C PRO A 245 -5.71 31.87 0.74
N ARG A 246 -4.62 31.42 0.08
CA ARG A 246 -3.94 30.17 0.42
C ARG A 246 -3.60 30.13 1.91
N ASP A 247 -3.91 28.99 2.53
CA ASP A 247 -3.60 28.75 3.93
C ASP A 247 -2.10 28.90 4.22
N PRO A 248 -1.72 29.26 5.47
CA PRO A 248 -0.33 29.36 5.88
C PRO A 248 0.46 28.09 5.53
N LEU A 249 1.69 28.26 5.04
CA LEU A 249 2.53 27.15 4.58
C LEU A 249 2.61 26.00 5.57
N LEU A 250 2.74 26.29 6.87
CA LEU A 250 2.83 25.27 7.91
C LEU A 250 1.54 24.45 8.06
N VAL A 251 0.36 25.06 7.89
CA VAL A 251 -0.93 24.36 7.91
C VAL A 251 -1.02 23.41 6.74
N ARG A 252 -0.63 23.86 5.55
CA ARG A 252 -0.63 23.03 4.35
C ARG A 252 0.34 21.85 4.46
N VAL A 253 1.55 22.10 4.96
CA VAL A 253 2.59 21.08 5.20
C VAL A 253 2.10 20.05 6.20
N ALA A 254 1.54 20.49 7.34
CA ALA A 254 1.02 19.59 8.35
C ALA A 254 -0.12 18.72 7.81
N TYR A 255 -1.07 19.32 7.08
CA TYR A 255 -2.18 18.59 6.50
C TYR A 255 -1.71 17.57 5.45
N ALA A 256 -0.86 17.97 4.51
CA ALA A 256 -0.32 17.10 3.46
C ALA A 256 0.39 15.88 4.04
N ALA A 257 1.20 16.09 5.08
CA ALA A 257 2.01 15.05 5.70
C ALA A 257 1.18 14.07 6.54
N LEU A 258 0.06 14.51 7.12
CA LEU A 258 -0.71 13.73 8.10
C LEU A 258 -1.97 13.08 7.55
N ILE A 259 -2.63 13.69 6.56
CA ILE A 259 -3.95 13.22 6.09
C ILE A 259 -3.91 11.77 5.59
N LYS A 260 -2.92 11.41 4.76
CA LYS A 260 -2.75 10.05 4.23
C LYS A 260 -2.46 9.03 5.35
N PRO A 261 -1.49 9.25 6.26
CA PRO A 261 -1.28 8.35 7.41
C PRO A 261 -2.51 8.21 8.32
N ILE A 262 -3.24 9.29 8.61
CA ILE A 262 -4.43 9.25 9.46
C ILE A 262 -5.51 8.39 8.80
N PHE A 263 -5.83 8.68 7.54
CA PHE A 263 -6.80 7.90 6.78
C PHE A 263 -6.42 6.42 6.71
N SER A 264 -5.15 6.13 6.41
CA SER A 264 -4.63 4.75 6.31
C SER A 264 -4.70 4.00 7.65
N SER A 265 -4.48 4.71 8.76
CA SER A 265 -4.59 4.14 10.10
C SER A 265 -6.03 3.77 10.45
N LEU A 266 -7.00 4.62 10.10
CA LEU A 266 -8.42 4.33 10.30
C LEU A 266 -8.87 3.11 9.49
N ILE A 267 -8.47 3.04 8.20
CA ILE A 267 -8.71 1.86 7.36
C ILE A 267 -8.05 0.61 7.95
N ALA A 268 -6.82 0.72 8.46
CA ALA A 268 -6.14 -0.40 9.09
C ALA A 268 -6.87 -0.94 10.34
N ILE A 269 -7.44 -0.05 11.17
CA ILE A 269 -8.25 -0.43 12.34
C ILE A 269 -9.57 -1.08 11.90
N LEU A 270 -10.23 -0.54 10.87
CA LEU A 270 -11.43 -1.14 10.29
C LEU A 270 -11.16 -2.58 9.81
N LEU A 271 -10.09 -2.78 9.03
CA LEU A 271 -9.66 -4.10 8.57
C LEU A 271 -9.32 -5.03 9.73
N LEU A 272 -8.66 -4.53 10.77
CA LEU A 272 -8.35 -5.29 11.97
C LEU A 272 -9.62 -5.84 12.63
N GLY A 273 -10.65 -5.01 12.77
CA GLY A 273 -11.92 -5.43 13.36
C GLY A 273 -12.67 -6.46 12.51
N MET A 274 -12.59 -6.37 11.18
CA MET A 274 -13.14 -7.39 10.26
C MET A 274 -12.40 -8.72 10.43
N ILE A 275 -11.06 -8.70 10.46
CA ILE A 275 -10.22 -9.90 10.57
C ILE A 275 -10.48 -10.64 11.89
N PHE A 276 -10.62 -9.91 12.99
CA PHE A 276 -10.87 -10.48 14.32
C PHE A 276 -12.36 -10.62 14.67
N LYS A 277 -13.27 -10.35 13.72
CA LYS A 277 -14.73 -10.52 13.86
C LYS A 277 -15.30 -9.88 15.13
N VAL A 278 -15.07 -8.57 15.30
CA VAL A 278 -15.58 -7.75 16.43
C VAL A 278 -17.11 -7.92 16.63
N GLU A 279 -17.84 -8.19 15.54
CA GLU A 279 -19.30 -8.36 15.57
C GLU A 279 -19.80 -9.77 15.94
N SER A 280 -18.93 -10.78 15.99
CA SER A 280 -19.39 -12.16 16.20
C SER A 280 -20.18 -12.33 17.51
N LYS A 281 -21.47 -12.71 17.40
CA LYS A 281 -22.30 -13.04 18.56
C LYS A 281 -21.74 -14.29 19.24
N THR A 282 -21.68 -14.30 20.57
CA THR A 282 -21.54 -15.55 21.34
C THR A 282 -22.95 -16.09 21.39
N HIS A 283 -23.22 -17.18 20.67
CA HIS A 283 -24.42 -17.95 20.94
C HIS A 283 -24.10 -18.74 22.23
N TYR A 284 -24.84 -18.43 23.30
CA TYR A 284 -24.87 -19.21 24.53
C TYR A 284 -25.91 -20.31 24.38
#